data_AF-A0A6I7Z398-F1
#
_entry.id   AF-A0A6I7Z398-F1
#
_cell.length_a   1.000
_cell.length_b   1.000
_cell.length_c   1.000
_cell.angle_alpha   90.00
_cell.angle_beta   90.00
_cell.angle_gamma   90.00
#
_symmetry.space_group_name_H-M   'P 1'
#
loop_
_entity.id
_entity.type
_entity.pdbx_description
1 polymer ?
#
loop_
_entity_poly.entity_id
_entity_poly.type
_entity_poly.pdbx_seq_one_letter_code
_entity_poly.pdbx_strand_id
1 'polypeptide(L)'
;MSSSITAPEGIINPPIDELLEATDSKYSLVIYAAKRARQINAYYSQLGEGLLEYVGPLVDTHVHEKPLSIALREINAGLLTSEAIEGPAQ
;
A
#
# COMPACT_ATOMS: atom_id res chain seq x y z
N MET A 1 29.26 13.85 -10.60
CA MET A 1 28.43 12.75 -11.16
C MET A 1 26.98 13.12 -10.90
N SER A 2 26.33 13.79 -11.85
CA SER A 2 24.94 14.23 -11.69
C SER A 2 24.03 13.08 -12.11
N SER A 3 23.62 12.24 -11.16
CA SER A 3 22.61 11.23 -11.39
C SER A 3 21.28 11.95 -11.60
N SER A 4 20.84 12.12 -12.85
CA SER A 4 19.47 12.55 -13.12
C SER A 4 18.54 11.45 -12.63
N ILE A 5 17.91 11.65 -11.47
CA ILE A 5 16.79 10.83 -11.03
C ILE A 5 15.66 11.16 -12.00
N THR A 6 15.50 10.35 -13.05
CA THR A 6 14.30 10.36 -13.86
C THR A 6 13.12 10.15 -12.90
N ALA A 7 12.06 10.96 -13.04
CA ALA A 7 10.87 10.77 -12.23
C ALA A 7 10.43 9.29 -12.33
N PRO A 8 10.17 8.61 -11.20
CA PRO A 8 9.79 7.21 -11.23
C PRO A 8 8.47 7.04 -11.99
N GLU A 9 8.42 6.08 -12.91
CA GLU A 9 7.25 5.79 -13.74
C GLU A 9 6.80 4.33 -13.63
N GLY A 10 5.50 4.08 -13.69
CA GLY A 10 4.95 2.72 -13.63
C GLY A 10 5.25 2.04 -12.29
N ILE A 11 5.78 0.80 -12.33
CA ILE A 11 5.97 -0.04 -11.13
C ILE A 11 7.01 0.51 -10.15
N ILE A 12 7.94 1.38 -10.61
CA ILE A 12 8.96 1.98 -9.76
C ILE A 12 8.47 3.26 -9.05
N ASN A 13 7.21 3.64 -9.26
CA ASN A 13 6.54 4.74 -8.57
C ASN A 13 5.51 4.16 -7.59
N PRO A 14 5.62 4.40 -6.28
CA PRO A 14 6.65 5.21 -5.58
C PRO A 14 8.04 4.54 -5.52
N PRO A 15 9.13 5.31 -5.33
CA PRO A 15 10.48 4.78 -5.14
C PRO A 15 10.56 3.78 -3.99
N ILE A 16 11.34 2.71 -4.18
CA ILE A 16 11.49 1.68 -3.14
C ILE A 16 12.18 2.22 -1.88
N ASP A 17 13.09 3.19 -2.01
CA ASP A 17 13.81 3.74 -0.87
C ASP A 17 12.85 4.48 0.07
N GLU A 18 11.93 5.29 -0.47
CA GLU A 18 10.88 5.96 0.32
C GLU A 18 9.93 4.95 0.98
N LEU A 19 9.54 3.90 0.28
CA LEU A 19 8.69 2.84 0.83
C LEU A 19 9.36 2.08 2.00
N LEU A 20 10.68 1.96 1.98
CA LEU A 20 11.42 1.30 3.05
C LEU A 20 11.56 2.18 4.29
N GLU A 21 11.34 3.50 4.21
CA GLU A 21 11.26 4.36 5.39
C GLU A 21 10.02 4.06 6.24
N ALA A 22 8.96 3.52 5.63
CA ALA A 22 7.71 3.19 6.30
C ALA A 22 7.72 1.81 7.00
N THR A 23 8.77 0.99 6.84
CA THR A 23 8.81 -0.39 7.39
C THR A 23 10.21 -0.85 7.80
N ASP A 24 10.29 -1.75 8.78
CA ASP A 24 11.59 -2.24 9.28
C ASP A 24 12.34 -3.17 8.32
N SER A 25 11.64 -3.78 7.34
CA SER A 25 12.25 -4.73 6.42
C SER A 25 11.49 -4.83 5.09
N LYS A 26 12.21 -5.24 4.03
CA LYS A 26 11.61 -5.54 2.71
C LYS A 26 10.46 -6.55 2.80
N TYR A 27 10.58 -7.55 3.68
CA TYR A 27 9.55 -8.55 3.88
C TYR A 27 8.31 -7.96 4.58
N SER A 28 8.52 -7.08 5.56
CA SER A 28 7.45 -6.34 6.24
C SER A 28 6.66 -5.49 5.23
N LEU A 29 7.34 -4.77 4.34
CA LEU A 29 6.72 -4.00 3.26
C LEU A 29 5.84 -4.87 2.35
N VAL A 30 6.32 -6.06 1.96
CA VAL A 30 5.54 -6.98 1.11
C VAL A 30 4.24 -7.39 1.80
N ILE A 31 4.30 -7.79 3.07
CA ILE A 31 3.11 -8.19 3.82
C ILE A 31 2.17 -7.01 4.03
N TYR A 32 2.72 -5.84 4.33
CA TYR A 32 1.95 -4.63 4.59
C TYR A 32 1.15 -4.21 3.35
N ALA A 33 1.83 -4.04 2.21
CA ALA A 33 1.21 -3.69 0.95
C ALA A 33 0.22 -4.77 0.48
N ALA A 34 0.55 -6.06 0.64
CA ALA A 34 -0.33 -7.15 0.23
C ALA A 34 -1.62 -7.22 1.05
N LYS A 35 -1.54 -7.06 2.38
CA LYS A 35 -2.73 -7.03 3.24
C LYS A 35 -3.62 -5.85 2.89
N ARG A 36 -3.04 -4.66 2.72
CA ARG A 36 -3.80 -3.46 2.36
C ARG A 36 -4.44 -3.57 0.97
N ALA A 37 -3.71 -4.09 -0.02
CA ALA A 37 -4.26 -4.32 -1.36
C ALA A 37 -5.48 -5.26 -1.34
N ARG A 38 -5.49 -6.28 -0.47
CA ARG A 38 -6.65 -7.17 -0.29
C ARG A 38 -7.84 -6.43 0.33
N GLN A 39 -7.63 -5.53 1.29
CA GLN A 39 -8.70 -4.69 1.84
C GLN A 39 -9.33 -3.80 0.76
N ILE A 40 -8.50 -3.13 -0.05
CA ILE A 40 -8.96 -2.27 -1.16
C ILE A 40 -9.74 -3.09 -2.19
N ASN A 41 -9.25 -4.29 -2.54
CA ASN A 41 -9.95 -5.17 -3.46
C ASN A 41 -11.30 -5.65 -2.92
N ALA A 42 -11.35 -6.03 -1.64
CA ALA A 42 -12.58 -6.45 -0.97
C ALA A 42 -13.60 -5.29 -0.89
N TYR A 43 -13.15 -4.07 -0.61
CA TYR A 43 -13.98 -2.87 -0.67
C TYR A 43 -14.67 -2.71 -2.03
N TYR A 44 -13.94 -2.81 -3.13
CA TYR A 44 -14.54 -2.71 -4.47
C TYR A 44 -15.49 -3.86 -4.80
N SER A 45 -15.25 -5.08 -4.29
CA SER A 45 -16.16 -6.20 -4.46
C SER A 45 -17.46 -6.04 -3.67
N GLN A 46 -17.40 -5.47 -2.46
CA GLN A 46 -18.55 -5.30 -1.57
C GLN A 46 -19.34 -3.99 -1.80
N LEU A 47 -18.78 -3.04 -2.56
CA LEU A 47 -19.42 -1.73 -2.79
C LEU A 47 -20.84 -1.85 -3.37
N GLY A 48 -21.09 -2.88 -4.19
CA GLY A 48 -22.41 -3.18 -4.74
C GLY A 48 -23.38 -3.87 -3.77
N GLU A 49 -22.86 -4.47 -2.70
CA GLU A 49 -23.63 -5.24 -1.71
C GLU A 49 -24.07 -4.39 -0.50
N GLY A 50 -23.57 -3.15 -0.38
CA GLY A 50 -23.92 -2.22 0.70
C GLY A 50 -23.31 -2.57 2.07
N LEU A 51 -22.41 -3.56 2.10
CA LEU A 51 -21.64 -3.95 3.28
C LEU A 51 -20.35 -3.12 3.31
N LEU A 52 -20.27 -2.15 4.23
CA LEU A 52 -19.10 -1.27 4.38
C LEU A 52 -18.10 -1.84 5.39
N GLU A 53 -17.72 -3.11 5.23
CA GLU A 53 -16.80 -3.78 6.15
C GLU A 53 -15.34 -3.34 5.97
N TYR A 54 -14.95 -3.03 4.73
CA TYR A 54 -13.59 -2.62 4.39
C TYR A 54 -13.48 -1.14 4.08
N VAL A 55 -12.34 -0.56 4.47
CA VAL A 55 -12.01 0.82 4.15
C VAL A 55 -11.44 0.90 2.72
N GLY A 56 -12.07 1.72 1.89
CA GLY A 56 -11.64 2.00 0.52
C GLY A 56 -10.31 2.76 0.43
N PRO A 57 -9.92 3.15 -0.79
CA PRO A 57 -8.69 3.93 -1.02
C PRO A 57 -8.65 5.23 -0.20
N LEU A 58 -7.48 5.55 0.34
CA LEU A 58 -7.19 6.78 1.09
C LEU A 58 -6.47 7.84 0.25
N VAL A 59 -6.08 7.48 -0.98
CA VAL A 59 -5.50 8.39 -1.98
C VAL A 59 -6.38 8.42 -3.21
N ASP A 60 -6.24 9.48 -4.01
CA ASP A 60 -6.90 9.55 -5.31
C ASP A 60 -6.43 8.41 -6.22
N THR A 61 -7.40 7.68 -6.78
CA THR A 61 -7.17 6.52 -7.64
C THR A 61 -7.35 6.84 -9.11
N HIS A 62 -6.57 6.21 -9.97
CA HIS A 62 -6.73 6.29 -11.42
C HIS A 62 -7.66 5.18 -11.94
N VAL A 63 -8.19 5.37 -13.14
CA VAL A 63 -9.02 4.37 -13.81
C VAL A 63 -8.20 3.09 -14.02
N HIS A 64 -8.75 1.94 -13.58
CA HIS A 64 -8.10 0.63 -13.63
C HIS A 64 -6.77 0.51 -12.87
N GLU A 65 -6.51 1.39 -11.90
CA GLU A 65 -5.36 1.26 -11.02
C GLU A 65 -5.45 -0.04 -10.21
N LYS A 66 -4.34 -0.78 -10.11
CA LYS A 66 -4.30 -2.04 -9.37
C LYS A 66 -4.34 -1.76 -7.86
N PRO A 67 -5.08 -2.52 -7.05
CA PRO A 67 -5.14 -2.33 -5.60
C PRO A 67 -3.76 -2.29 -4.91
N LEU A 68 -2.78 -3.03 -5.44
CA LEU A 68 -1.41 -3.00 -4.92
C LEU A 68 -0.69 -1.68 -5.18
N SER A 69 -0.91 -1.04 -6.34
CA SER A 69 -0.37 0.29 -6.64
C SER A 69 -0.92 1.33 -5.67
N ILE A 70 -2.24 1.29 -5.43
CA ILE A 70 -2.90 2.17 -4.48
C ILE A 70 -2.31 1.97 -3.08
N ALA A 71 -2.18 0.72 -2.63
CA ALA A 71 -1.61 0.41 -1.31
C ALA A 71 -0.18 0.96 -1.14
N LEU A 72 0.68 0.84 -2.15
CA LEU A 72 2.05 1.38 -2.08
C LEU A 72 2.05 2.91 -2.00
N ARG A 73 1.15 3.59 -2.73
CA ARG A 73 1.00 5.05 -2.66
C ARG A 73 0.47 5.53 -1.31
N GLU A 74 -0.46 4.80 -0.70
CA GLU A 74 -0.96 5.10 0.65
C GLU A 74 0.13 4.94 1.71
N ILE A 75 0.96 3.90 1.59
CA ILE A 75 2.12 3.69 2.47
C ILE A 75 3.11 4.86 2.30
N ASN A 76 3.43 5.24 1.06
CA ASN A 76 4.34 6.36 0.78
C ASN A 76 3.82 7.70 1.30
N ALA A 77 2.49 7.89 1.30
CA ALA A 77 1.83 9.08 1.83
C ALA A 77 1.70 9.07 3.37
N GLY A 78 2.15 8.01 4.06
CA GLY A 78 2.07 7.91 5.52
C GLY A 78 0.64 7.83 6.07
N LEU A 79 -0.31 7.36 5.26
CA LEU A 79 -1.74 7.33 5.63
C LEU A 79 -2.15 6.08 6.41
N LEU A 80 -1.22 5.16 6.61
CA LEU A 80 -1.45 3.86 7.23
C LEU A 80 -0.42 3.62 8.31
N THR A 81 -0.77 2.80 9.30
CA THR A 81 0.16 2.22 10.26
C THR A 81 0.17 0.70 10.16
N SER A 82 1.30 0.07 10.49
CA SER A 82 1.45 -1.38 10.52
C SER A 82 2.03 -1.77 11.87
N GLU A 83 1.29 -2.58 12.61
CA GLU A 83 1.73 -3.14 13.88
C GLU A 83 2.05 -4.63 13.72
N ALA A 84 3.22 -5.03 14.18
CA ALA A 84 3.55 -6.45 14.31
C ALA A 84 2.68 -7.04 15.41
N ILE A 85 1.96 -8.11 15.09
CA ILE A 85 1.23 -8.86 16.10
C ILE A 85 2.30 -9.63 16.89
N GLU A 86 2.64 -9.16 18.09
CA GLU A 86 3.38 -9.99 19.04
C GLU A 86 2.55 -11.25 19.26
N GLY A 87 3.11 -12.40 18.89
CA GLY A 87 2.47 -13.69 19.18
C GLY A 87 2.20 -13.79 20.68
N PRO A 88 1.20 -14.60 21.12
CA PRO A 88 1.02 -14.82 22.55
C PRO A 88 2.36 -15.25 23.14
N ALA A 89 2.81 -14.57 24.19
CA ALA A 89 3.95 -15.01 24.97
C ALA A 89 3.71 -16.49 25.31
N GLN A 90 4.57 -17.37 24.79
CA GLN A 90 4.50 -18.81 25.03
C GLN A 90 4.74 -19.10 26.51
#